data_AF-A0A2E1Q672-F1
#
_entry.id   AF-A0A2E1Q672-F1
#
_cell.length_a   1.000
_cell.length_b   1.000
_cell.length_c   1.000
_cell.angle_alpha   90.00
_cell.angle_beta   90.00
_cell.angle_gamma   90.00
#
_symmetry.space_group_name_H-M   'P 1'
#
loop_
_entity.id
_entity.type
_entity.pdbx_description
1 polymer ?
#
loop_
_entity_poly.entity_id
_entity_poly.type
_entity_poly.pdbx_seq_one_letter_code
_entity_poly.pdbx_strand_id
1 'polypeptide(L)'
;MANRLFESNQKRNFKLTIQGAFMSKQEQLELQIGGSTCVRMSSQEYSRIRKESNKTGKSIPELLREAYFSTPPRKVLVNKDDLTVLRKDINKIGNNLNQVARKLNAGFMHGWSNTLDLVLEQFQTLTNQIHYGYGVHKG
;
A
#
# COMPACT_ATOMS: atom_id res chain seq x y z
N MET A 1 -41.46 -9.25 45.74
CA MET A 1 -40.26 -8.77 45.01
C MET A 1 -40.40 -8.81 43.48
N ALA A 2 -41.24 -9.69 42.90
CA ALA A 2 -41.40 -9.87 41.46
C ALA A 2 -42.03 -8.67 40.69
N ASN A 3 -42.99 -7.93 41.27
CA ASN A 3 -43.67 -6.82 40.58
C ASN A 3 -42.76 -5.64 40.22
N ARG A 4 -41.77 -5.31 41.07
CA ARG A 4 -40.84 -4.19 40.80
C ARG A 4 -39.88 -4.49 39.64
N LEU A 5 -39.52 -5.76 39.44
CA LEU A 5 -38.67 -6.16 38.32
C LEU A 5 -39.43 -6.13 36.99
N PHE A 6 -40.71 -6.51 36.99
CA PHE A 6 -41.57 -6.49 35.80
C PHE A 6 -41.85 -5.07 35.31
N GLU A 7 -42.16 -4.13 36.20
CA GLU A 7 -42.34 -2.72 35.84
C GLU A 7 -41.04 -2.06 35.36
N SER A 8 -39.89 -2.43 35.93
CA SER A 8 -38.60 -1.89 35.47
C SER A 8 -38.22 -2.40 34.07
N ASN A 9 -38.56 -3.65 33.75
CA ASN A 9 -38.33 -4.24 32.42
C ASN A 9 -39.29 -3.69 31.37
N GLN A 10 -40.56 -3.45 31.72
CA GLN A 10 -41.53 -2.77 30.86
C GLN A 10 -41.08 -1.33 30.54
N LYS A 11 -40.62 -0.57 31.55
CA LYS A 11 -40.09 0.80 31.35
C LYS A 11 -38.78 0.82 30.55
N ARG A 12 -37.89 -0.16 30.72
CA ARG A 12 -36.66 -0.28 29.92
C ARG A 12 -36.94 -0.65 28.47
N ASN A 13 -37.84 -1.61 28.23
CA ASN A 13 -38.26 -1.96 26.87
C ASN A 13 -38.97 -0.80 26.18
N PHE A 14 -39.87 -0.09 26.87
CA PHE A 14 -40.53 1.09 26.30
C PHE A 14 -39.54 2.23 26.00
N LYS A 15 -38.53 2.44 26.85
CA LYS A 15 -37.46 3.43 26.61
C LYS A 15 -36.53 3.02 25.45
N LEU A 16 -36.25 1.73 25.27
CA LEU A 16 -35.50 1.17 24.13
C LEU A 16 -36.31 1.27 22.83
N THR A 17 -37.62 1.02 22.85
CA THR A 17 -38.51 1.17 21.69
C THR A 17 -38.65 2.63 21.28
N ILE A 18 -38.74 3.57 22.24
CA ILE A 18 -38.79 5.01 21.93
C ILE A 18 -37.43 5.54 21.47
N GLN A 19 -36.31 5.05 22.00
CA GLN A 19 -34.97 5.39 21.47
C GLN A 19 -34.74 4.85 20.05
N GLY A 20 -35.31 3.69 19.69
CA GLY A 20 -35.32 3.20 18.32
C GLY A 20 -36.30 3.95 17.39
N ALA A 21 -37.37 4.54 17.94
CA ALA A 21 -38.40 5.26 17.19
C ALA A 21 -38.09 6.76 16.99
N PHE A 22 -37.09 7.31 17.68
CA PHE A 22 -36.64 8.71 17.57
C PHE A 22 -35.31 8.86 16.82
N MET A 23 -34.92 7.90 15.99
CA MET A 23 -33.95 8.21 14.94
C MET A 23 -34.64 9.11 13.94
N SER A 24 -34.10 10.32 13.77
CA SER A 24 -34.63 11.29 12.82
C SER A 24 -34.63 10.66 11.42
N LYS A 25 -35.66 10.93 10.63
CA LYS A 25 -35.73 10.51 9.21
C LYS A 25 -34.52 11.00 8.38
N GLN A 26 -33.75 11.93 8.94
CA GLN A 26 -32.50 12.47 8.41
C GLN A 26 -31.30 11.53 8.67
N GLU A 27 -31.19 10.90 9.84
CA GLU A 27 -30.10 9.96 10.17
C GLU A 27 -30.20 8.62 9.41
N GLN A 28 -31.41 8.16 9.10
CA GLN A 28 -31.61 6.91 8.35
C GLN A 28 -31.40 7.08 6.83
N LEU A 29 -31.34 8.31 6.32
CA LEU A 29 -31.18 8.61 4.90
C LEU A 29 -29.79 9.12 4.51
N GLU A 30 -28.83 9.10 5.43
CA GLU A 30 -27.41 9.20 5.08
C GLU A 30 -26.84 7.79 4.82
N LEU A 31 -27.43 7.05 3.87
CA LEU A 31 -26.57 6.18 3.07
C LEU A 31 -25.54 7.14 2.47
N GLN A 32 -24.27 7.00 2.83
CA GLN A 32 -23.21 7.82 2.26
C GLN A 32 -23.18 7.60 0.75
N ILE A 33 -23.93 8.44 0.01
CA ILE A 33 -23.89 8.51 -1.44
C ILE A 33 -22.55 9.17 -1.77
N GLY A 34 -21.48 8.37 -1.77
CA GLY A 34 -20.23 8.74 -2.41
C GLY A 34 -20.50 9.11 -3.87
N GLY A 35 -19.71 10.02 -4.43
CA GLY A 35 -19.86 10.44 -5.82
C GLY A 35 -19.81 9.26 -6.80
N SER A 36 -20.61 9.33 -7.87
CA SER A 36 -20.56 8.36 -8.97
C SER A 36 -19.58 8.84 -10.04
N THR A 37 -18.75 7.92 -10.55
CA THR A 37 -17.81 8.20 -11.65
C THR A 37 -18.25 7.42 -12.89
N CYS A 38 -18.35 8.11 -14.03
CA CYS A 38 -18.54 7.49 -15.33
C CYS A 38 -17.18 7.25 -15.98
N VAL A 39 -16.85 5.99 -16.30
CA VAL A 39 -15.60 5.60 -16.97
C VAL A 39 -15.92 5.26 -18.42
N ARG A 40 -15.27 5.95 -19.36
CA ARG A 40 -15.33 5.58 -20.78
C ARG A 40 -14.41 4.40 -21.05
N MET A 41 -14.90 3.41 -21.77
CA MET A 41 -14.18 2.20 -22.12
C MET A 41 -14.25 1.95 -23.63
N SER A 42 -13.21 1.35 -24.18
CA SER A 42 -13.26 0.75 -25.50
C SER A 42 -14.21 -0.47 -25.54
N SER A 43 -14.62 -0.86 -26.75
CA SER A 43 -15.48 -2.04 -26.96
C SER A 43 -14.85 -3.34 -26.43
N GLN A 44 -13.53 -3.45 -26.49
CA GLN A 44 -12.79 -4.61 -26.00
C GLN A 44 -12.75 -4.66 -24.47
N GLU A 45 -12.45 -3.53 -23.81
CA GLU A 45 -12.43 -3.43 -22.34
C GLU A 45 -13.80 -3.72 -21.74
N TYR A 46 -14.85 -3.13 -22.32
CA TYR A 46 -16.22 -3.35 -21.88
C TYR A 46 -16.66 -4.82 -22.04
N SER A 47 -16.27 -5.46 -23.15
CA SER A 47 -16.57 -6.88 -23.39
C SER A 47 -15.88 -7.80 -22.37
N ARG A 48 -14.66 -7.47 -21.94
CA ARG A 48 -13.93 -8.23 -20.91
C ARG A 48 -14.64 -8.12 -19.55
N ILE A 49 -14.91 -6.89 -19.10
CA ILE A 49 -15.50 -6.67 -17.78
C ILE A 49 -16.94 -7.19 -17.71
N ARG A 50 -17.69 -7.15 -18.83
CA ARG A 50 -19.02 -7.75 -18.92
C ARG A 50 -18.98 -9.27 -18.79
N LYS A 51 -17.98 -9.94 -19.39
CA LYS A 51 -17.79 -11.39 -19.22
C LYS A 51 -17.46 -11.74 -17.77
N GLU A 52 -16.66 -10.92 -17.09
CA GLU A 52 -16.32 -11.12 -15.67
C GLU A 52 -17.50 -10.88 -14.75
N SER A 53 -18.28 -9.83 -15.00
CA SER A 53 -19.55 -9.55 -14.32
C SER A 53 -20.51 -10.75 -14.42
N ASN A 54 -20.66 -11.31 -15.62
CA ASN A 54 -21.50 -12.51 -15.82
C ASN A 54 -20.98 -13.74 -15.07
N LYS A 55 -19.66 -13.90 -14.92
CA LYS A 55 -19.06 -15.06 -14.22
C LYS A 55 -19.15 -14.95 -12.70
N THR A 56 -18.92 -13.75 -12.16
CA THR A 56 -18.90 -13.48 -10.71
C THR A 56 -20.26 -13.12 -10.14
N GLY A 57 -21.24 -12.75 -10.99
CA GLY A 57 -22.54 -12.24 -10.56
C GLY A 57 -22.49 -10.81 -9.99
N LYS A 58 -21.32 -10.17 -9.97
CA LYS A 58 -21.12 -8.81 -9.46
C LYS A 58 -21.39 -7.76 -10.53
N SER A 59 -21.80 -6.57 -10.10
CA SER A 59 -21.97 -5.44 -11.02
C SER A 59 -20.62 -4.91 -11.52
N ILE A 60 -20.58 -4.32 -12.73
CA ILE A 60 -19.34 -3.74 -13.28
C ILE A 60 -18.72 -2.69 -12.34
N PRO A 61 -19.48 -1.76 -11.72
CA PRO A 61 -18.92 -0.79 -10.77
C PRO A 61 -18.32 -1.45 -9.53
N GLU A 62 -18.94 -2.52 -9.04
CA GLU A 62 -18.45 -3.27 -7.89
C GLU A 62 -17.14 -4.00 -8.21
N LEU A 63 -17.04 -4.61 -9.39
CA LEU A 63 -15.80 -5.21 -9.88
C LEU A 63 -14.67 -4.18 -10.01
N LEU A 64 -14.97 -3.00 -10.54
CA LEU A 64 -13.98 -1.91 -10.64
C LEU A 64 -13.54 -1.41 -9.27
N ARG A 65 -14.50 -1.25 -8.34
CA ARG A 65 -14.23 -0.84 -6.96
C ARG A 65 -13.35 -1.87 -6.27
N GLU A 66 -13.69 -3.15 -6.37
CA GLU A 66 -12.92 -4.25 -5.79
C GLU A 66 -11.51 -4.32 -6.41
N ALA A 67 -11.39 -4.27 -7.74
CA ALA A 67 -10.09 -4.29 -8.39
C ALA A 67 -9.17 -3.13 -7.92
N TYR A 68 -9.75 -1.94 -7.74
CA TYR A 68 -9.00 -0.75 -7.33
C TYR A 68 -8.67 -0.71 -5.84
N PHE A 69 -9.63 -1.03 -4.96
CA PHE A 69 -9.48 -0.87 -3.51
C PHE A 69 -9.06 -2.15 -2.77
N SER A 70 -9.24 -3.34 -3.37
CA SER A 70 -8.76 -4.60 -2.76
C SER A 70 -7.25 -4.76 -2.90
N THR A 71 -6.61 -3.99 -3.78
CA THR A 71 -5.15 -3.90 -3.83
C THR A 71 -4.73 -2.74 -2.93
N PRO A 72 -3.83 -2.93 -1.94
CA PRO A 72 -3.27 -1.80 -1.20
C PRO A 72 -2.69 -0.80 -2.19
N PRO A 73 -2.86 0.52 -1.96
CA PRO A 73 -2.41 1.54 -2.91
C PRO A 73 -0.95 1.26 -3.27
N ARG A 74 -0.64 1.20 -4.58
CA ARG A 74 0.74 1.02 -5.07
C ARG A 74 1.58 2.17 -4.52
N LYS A 75 2.21 1.96 -3.37
CA LYS A 75 3.17 2.90 -2.81
C LYS A 75 4.29 2.97 -3.83
N VAL A 76 4.53 4.16 -4.37
CA VAL A 76 5.70 4.40 -5.23
C VAL A 76 6.90 4.11 -4.34
N LEU A 77 7.51 2.95 -4.55
CA LEU A 77 8.60 2.48 -3.70
C LEU A 77 9.84 3.34 -3.89
N VAL A 78 10.04 3.97 -5.05
CA VAL A 78 11.21 4.83 -5.30
C VAL A 78 10.79 5.99 -6.21
N ASN A 79 11.03 7.23 -5.79
CA ASN A 79 10.81 8.39 -6.66
C ASN A 79 11.92 8.46 -7.74
N LYS A 80 11.70 9.17 -8.84
CA LYS A 80 12.71 9.37 -9.91
C LYS A 80 14.00 10.01 -9.38
N ASP A 81 13.88 10.88 -8.40
CA ASP A 81 15.03 11.54 -7.76
C ASP A 81 15.84 10.53 -6.95
N ASP A 82 15.18 9.67 -6.18
CA ASP A 82 15.82 8.61 -5.40
C ASP A 82 16.49 7.56 -6.29
N LEU A 83 15.87 7.20 -7.43
CA LEU A 83 16.48 6.33 -8.44
C LEU A 83 17.78 6.93 -8.99
N THR A 84 17.83 8.26 -9.13
CA THR A 84 19.03 8.96 -9.63
C THR A 84 20.16 8.90 -8.62
N VAL A 85 19.86 9.06 -7.33
CA VAL A 85 20.83 8.91 -6.23
C VAL A 85 21.33 7.47 -6.15
N LEU A 86 20.41 6.51 -6.14
CA LEU A 86 20.74 5.07 -6.09
C LEU A 86 21.67 4.67 -7.25
N ARG A 87 21.37 5.12 -8.46
CA ARG A 87 22.21 4.86 -9.64
C ARG A 87 23.60 5.46 -9.52
N LYS A 88 23.72 6.67 -8.95
CA LYS A 88 25.04 7.30 -8.73
C LYS A 88 25.87 6.50 -7.74
N ASP A 89 25.28 6.02 -6.66
CA ASP A 89 26.03 5.29 -5.63
C ASP A 89 26.42 3.88 -6.09
N ILE A 90 25.57 3.19 -6.85
CA ILE A 90 25.94 1.94 -7.53
C ILE A 90 27.11 2.15 -8.50
N ASN A 91 27.09 3.24 -9.28
CA ASN A 91 28.17 3.55 -10.22
C ASN A 91 29.51 3.81 -9.49
N LYS A 92 29.50 4.48 -8.33
CA LYS A 92 30.70 4.70 -7.52
C LYS A 92 31.28 3.37 -7.01
N ILE A 93 30.43 2.49 -6.48
CA ILE A 93 30.85 1.16 -6.02
C ILE A 93 31.46 0.36 -7.17
N GLY A 94 30.81 0.34 -8.33
CA GLY A 94 31.31 -0.34 -9.52
C GLY A 94 32.67 0.20 -9.99
N ASN A 95 32.85 1.52 -9.96
CA ASN A 95 34.13 2.15 -10.30
C ASN A 95 35.24 1.78 -9.33
N ASN A 96 34.96 1.76 -8.02
CA ASN A 96 35.93 1.38 -7.00
C ASN A 96 36.30 -0.10 -7.08
N LEU A 97 35.31 -0.97 -7.32
CA LEU A 97 35.55 -2.39 -7.56
C LEU A 97 36.40 -2.62 -8.82
N ASN A 98 36.15 -1.87 -9.89
CA ASN A 98 36.94 -1.94 -11.12
C ASN A 98 38.40 -1.49 -10.89
N GLN A 99 38.63 -0.52 -10.02
CA GLN A 99 39.99 -0.12 -9.62
C GLN A 99 40.71 -1.23 -8.86
N VAL A 100 40.03 -1.92 -7.95
CA VAL A 100 40.58 -3.10 -7.26
C VAL A 100 40.91 -4.20 -8.26
N ALA A 101 39.98 -4.53 -9.17
CA ALA A 101 40.17 -5.55 -10.19
C ALA A 101 41.38 -5.24 -11.09
N ARG A 102 41.55 -3.98 -11.52
CA ARG A 102 42.71 -3.56 -12.32
C ARG A 102 44.03 -3.69 -11.56
N LYS A 103 44.06 -3.32 -10.28
CA LYS A 103 45.26 -3.46 -9.43
C LYS A 103 45.64 -4.94 -9.22
N LEU A 104 44.66 -5.79 -8.96
CA LEU A 104 44.85 -7.24 -8.83
C LEU A 104 45.33 -7.87 -10.14
N ASN A 105 44.69 -7.55 -11.26
CA ASN A 105 45.06 -8.07 -12.58
C ASN A 105 46.44 -7.61 -13.04
N ALA A 106 46.93 -6.46 -12.55
CA ALA A 106 48.27 -5.97 -12.80
C ALA A 106 49.34 -6.57 -11.86
N GLY A 107 48.96 -7.48 -10.96
CA GLY A 107 49.88 -8.20 -10.08
C GLY A 107 50.33 -7.41 -8.83
N PHE A 108 49.68 -6.29 -8.51
CA PHE A 108 50.01 -5.53 -7.31
C PHE A 108 49.47 -6.24 -6.06
N MET A 109 50.38 -6.72 -5.21
CA MET A 109 50.04 -7.44 -3.97
C MET A 109 49.68 -6.49 -2.80
N HIS A 110 49.70 -5.17 -3.01
CA HIS A 110 49.53 -4.15 -1.97
C HIS A 110 48.79 -2.92 -2.52
N GLY A 111 48.14 -2.14 -1.64
CA GLY A 111 47.48 -0.86 -2.01
C GLY A 111 46.08 -0.98 -2.61
N TRP A 112 45.49 -2.19 -2.63
CA TRP A 112 44.09 -2.43 -3.00
C TRP A 112 43.18 -2.73 -1.80
N SER A 113 43.75 -3.12 -0.65
CA SER A 113 43.00 -3.41 0.59
C SER A 113 42.11 -2.22 1.01
N ASN A 114 42.68 -1.02 1.07
CA ASN A 114 41.96 0.18 1.47
C ASN A 114 40.82 0.52 0.49
N THR A 115 40.98 0.22 -0.80
CA THR A 115 39.92 0.42 -1.80
C THR A 115 38.82 -0.64 -1.66
N LEU A 116 39.18 -1.85 -1.25
CA LEU A 116 38.23 -2.93 -0.97
C LEU A 116 37.41 -2.65 0.30
N ASP A 117 38.04 -2.08 1.33
CA ASP A 117 37.36 -1.62 2.55
C ASP A 117 36.33 -0.52 2.23
N LEU A 118 36.71 0.45 1.38
CA LEU A 118 35.80 1.49 0.89
C LEU A 118 34.62 0.92 0.09
N VAL A 119 34.84 -0.11 -0.73
CA VAL A 119 33.77 -0.79 -1.46
C VAL A 119 32.80 -1.45 -0.49
N LEU A 120 33.30 -2.11 0.55
CA LEU A 120 32.48 -2.76 1.56
C LEU A 120 31.63 -1.76 2.34
N GLU A 121 32.22 -0.64 2.78
CA GLU A 121 31.52 0.43 3.50
C GLU A 121 30.41 1.07 2.65
N GLN A 122 30.70 1.34 1.37
CA GLN A 122 29.73 1.89 0.43
C GLN A 122 28.59 0.89 0.16
N PHE A 123 28.90 -0.40 0.05
CA PHE A 123 27.91 -1.45 -0.16
C PHE A 123 27.00 -1.63 1.07
N GLN A 124 27.55 -1.56 2.28
CA GLN A 124 26.78 -1.57 3.53
C GLN A 124 25.88 -0.34 3.65
N THR A 125 26.40 0.84 3.33
CA THR A 125 25.62 2.10 3.31
C THR A 125 24.47 2.02 2.33
N LEU A 126 24.72 1.54 1.11
CA LEU A 126 23.70 1.33 0.09
C LEU A 126 22.62 0.34 0.55
N THR A 127 23.05 -0.79 1.13
CA THR A 127 22.14 -1.82 1.64
C THR A 127 21.27 -1.28 2.77
N ASN A 128 21.84 -0.48 3.68
CA ASN A 128 21.10 0.18 4.75
C ASN A 128 20.13 1.23 4.21
N GLN A 129 20.51 2.04 3.23
CA GLN A 129 19.62 3.02 2.61
C GLN A 129 18.45 2.34 1.89
N ILE A 130 18.70 1.20 1.23
CA ILE A 130 17.65 0.42 0.60
C ILE A 130 16.74 -0.23 1.65
N HIS A 131 17.34 -0.76 2.74
CA HIS A 131 16.60 -1.49 3.76
C HIS A 131 15.81 -0.59 4.71
N TYR A 132 16.35 0.54 5.16
CA TYR A 132 15.67 1.49 6.06
C TYR A 132 14.88 2.57 5.32
N GLY A 133 15.29 2.93 4.10
CA GLY A 133 14.55 3.88 3.25
C GLY A 133 13.28 3.26 2.66
N TYR A 134 13.26 1.94 2.42
CA TYR A 134 12.17 1.26 1.71
C TYR A 134 11.62 0.01 2.40
N GLY A 135 12.25 -0.45 3.48
CA GLY A 135 11.79 -1.55 4.32
C GLY A 135 11.54 -1.09 5.75
N VAL A 136 10.47 -1.59 6.35
CA VAL A 136 10.17 -1.41 7.78
C VAL A 136 9.72 0.00 8.18
N HIS A 137 8.58 0.44 7.64
CA HIS A 137 7.60 1.03 8.55
C HIS A 137 6.77 -0.12 9.12
N LYS A 138 7.05 -0.47 10.38
CA LYS A 138 6.14 -1.27 11.19
C LYS A 138 4.85 -0.46 11.33
N GLY A 139 3.84 -0.81 10.53
CA GLY A 139 2.45 -0.64 10.89
C GLY A 139 2.06 -1.75 11.84
#